data_AF-A0A506Y9D3-F1
#
_entry.id   AF-A0A506Y9D3-F1
#
_cell.length_a   1.000
_cell.length_b   1.000
_cell.length_c   1.000
_cell.angle_alpha   90.00
_cell.angle_beta   90.00
_cell.angle_gamma   90.00
#
_symmetry.space_group_name_H-M   'P 1'
#
loop_
_entity.id
_entity.type
_entity.pdbx_description
1 polymer ?
#
loop_
_entity_poly.entity_id
_entity_poly.type
_entity_poly.pdbx_seq_one_letter_code
_entity_poly.pdbx_strand_id
1 'polypeptide(L)'
;MPAGAGPHRRWCSERCRRQKLTDLDRRIEAELRARLDRLASGATLCPSEVARAVAGTDSEEWRELMEPTRQAGRRLVAAGVAEITQRGQVVDPSTARGPIRIRRAR
;
A
#
# COMPACT_ATOMS: atom_id res chain seq x y z
N MET A 1 21.35 -15.33 -9.42
CA MET A 1 21.35 -14.23 -8.43
C MET A 1 20.19 -13.29 -8.75
N PRO A 2 19.11 -13.20 -7.97
CA PRO A 2 18.24 -12.04 -8.06
C PRO A 2 18.78 -10.94 -7.13
N ALA A 3 18.83 -9.73 -7.71
CA ALA A 3 19.23 -8.48 -7.11
C ALA A 3 18.36 -8.11 -5.90
N GLY A 4 18.96 -7.36 -4.97
CA GLY A 4 18.47 -7.15 -3.62
C GLY A 4 17.13 -6.43 -3.47
N ALA A 5 16.58 -6.56 -2.25
CA ALA A 5 15.53 -5.67 -1.77
C ALA A 5 15.56 -5.57 -0.23
N GLY A 6 16.10 -4.45 0.26
CA GLY A 6 15.43 -3.52 1.19
C GLY A 6 15.16 -3.95 2.65
N PRO A 7 15.36 -3.04 3.63
CA PRO A 7 15.27 -3.31 5.07
C PRO A 7 13.82 -3.34 5.59
N HIS A 8 13.00 -4.30 5.16
CA HIS A 8 11.59 -4.39 5.59
C HIS A 8 11.40 -5.38 6.75
N ARG A 9 12.01 -5.12 7.93
CA ARG A 9 11.81 -5.99 9.12
C ARG A 9 11.26 -5.29 10.36
N ARG A 10 11.02 -3.97 10.35
CA ARG A 10 10.57 -3.24 11.57
C ARG A 10 9.07 -2.92 11.65
N TRP A 11 8.30 -3.02 10.58
CA TRP A 11 6.95 -2.41 10.54
C TRP A 11 5.76 -3.32 10.21
N CYS A 12 5.98 -4.63 10.03
CA CYS A 12 4.88 -5.59 10.03
C CYS A 12 4.55 -5.96 11.49
N SER A 13 3.31 -5.72 11.90
CA SER A 13 2.72 -6.27 13.13
C SER A 13 2.99 -7.79 13.24
N GLU A 14 2.95 -8.39 14.43
CA GLU A 14 3.26 -9.84 14.61
C GLU A 14 2.49 -10.76 13.65
N ARG A 15 1.26 -10.38 13.30
CA ARG A 15 0.42 -11.08 12.32
C ARG A 15 1.00 -11.04 10.89
N CYS A 16 1.58 -9.91 10.50
CA CYS A 16 2.26 -9.65 9.23
C CYS A 16 3.68 -10.27 9.19
N ARG A 17 4.28 -10.55 10.36
CA ARG A 17 5.50 -11.38 10.48
C ARG A 17 5.21 -12.89 10.41
N ARG A 18 4.05 -13.34 10.91
CA ARG A 18 3.64 -14.76 10.89
C ARG A 18 2.97 -15.19 9.59
N GLN A 19 2.19 -14.33 8.94
CA GLN A 19 1.67 -14.61 7.60
C GLN A 19 2.78 -14.33 6.58
N LYS A 20 3.20 -15.36 5.85
CA LYS A 20 4.07 -15.19 4.69
C LYS A 20 3.37 -14.24 3.72
N LEU A 21 4.08 -13.20 3.27
CA LEU A 21 3.61 -12.31 2.20
C LEU A 21 3.08 -13.16 1.06
N THR A 22 1.79 -13.03 0.77
CA THR A 22 1.16 -13.78 -0.32
C THR A 22 1.59 -13.19 -1.66
N ASP A 23 1.44 -13.94 -2.75
CA ASP A 23 1.67 -13.39 -4.09
C ASP A 23 0.71 -12.22 -4.40
N LEU A 24 -0.47 -12.23 -3.79
CA LEU A 24 -1.43 -11.13 -3.83
C LEU A 24 -0.88 -9.86 -3.16
N ASP A 25 -0.31 -9.95 -1.94
CA ASP A 25 0.34 -8.81 -1.28
C ASP A 25 1.40 -8.16 -2.17
N ARG A 26 2.22 -8.99 -2.82
CA ARG A 26 3.30 -8.53 -3.70
C ARG A 26 2.75 -7.84 -4.96
N ARG A 27 1.67 -8.39 -5.54
CA ARG A 27 0.98 -7.77 -6.69
C ARG A 27 0.39 -6.42 -6.31
N ILE A 28 -0.27 -6.32 -5.15
CA ILE A 28 -0.83 -5.07 -4.64
C ILE A 28 0.26 -4.02 -4.44
N GLU A 29 1.37 -4.40 -3.80
CA GLU A 29 2.50 -3.50 -3.57
C GLU A 29 3.13 -3.01 -4.89
N ALA A 30 3.32 -3.91 -5.85
CA ALA A 30 3.85 -3.58 -7.17
C ALA A 30 2.92 -2.65 -7.95
N GLU A 31 1.60 -2.91 -7.94
CA GLU A 31 0.60 -2.08 -8.61
C GLU A 31 0.51 -0.70 -7.95
N LEU A 32 0.51 -0.66 -6.61
CA LEU A 32 0.50 0.58 -5.86
C LEU A 32 1.72 1.44 -6.20
N ARG A 33 2.91 0.84 -6.22
CA ARG A 33 4.15 1.52 -6.59
C ARG A 33 4.15 2.00 -8.05
N ALA A 34 3.77 1.14 -8.99
CA ALA A 34 3.70 1.50 -10.40
C ALA A 34 2.75 2.68 -10.66
N ARG A 35 1.62 2.73 -9.93
CA ARG A 35 0.71 3.89 -10.02
C ARG A 35 1.30 5.13 -9.39
N LEU A 36 1.88 5.02 -8.19
CA LEU A 36 2.56 6.15 -7.53
C LEU A 36 3.70 6.73 -8.39
N ASP A 37 4.41 5.89 -9.13
CA ASP A 37 5.47 6.33 -10.05
C ASP A 37 4.92 7.05 -11.29
N ARG A 38 3.69 6.73 -11.73
CA ARG A 38 3.00 7.40 -12.85
C ARG A 38 2.24 8.65 -12.43
N LEU A 39 1.94 8.82 -11.14
CA LEU A 39 1.26 10.00 -10.61
C LEU A 39 2.16 11.23 -10.72
N ALA A 40 1.57 12.36 -11.12
CA ALA A 40 2.24 13.65 -11.11
C ALA A 40 2.70 14.03 -9.68
N SER A 41 3.76 14.83 -9.58
CA SER A 41 4.30 15.30 -8.30
C SER A 41 3.22 15.96 -7.44
N GLY A 42 2.85 15.32 -6.32
CA GLY A 42 1.81 15.80 -5.41
C GLY A 42 0.40 15.25 -5.67
N ALA A 43 0.21 14.42 -6.70
CA ALA A 43 -1.06 13.73 -6.90
C ALA A 43 -1.25 12.62 -5.84
N THR A 44 -2.52 12.39 -5.52
CA THR A 44 -2.95 11.39 -4.53
C THR A 44 -3.70 10.26 -5.19
N LEU A 45 -3.53 9.06 -4.69
CA LEU A 45 -4.21 7.85 -5.11
C LEU A 45 -5.10 7.32 -3.99
N CYS A 46 -6.26 6.78 -4.36
CA CYS A 46 -7.13 6.11 -3.42
C CYS A 46 -6.76 4.63 -3.29
N PRO A 47 -6.67 4.07 -2.07
CA PRO A 47 -6.38 2.64 -1.87
C PRO A 47 -7.43 1.74 -2.53
N SER A 48 -8.68 2.21 -2.66
CA SER A 48 -9.75 1.47 -3.33
C SER A 48 -9.52 1.28 -4.82
N GLU A 49 -8.81 2.19 -5.49
CA GLU A 49 -8.49 2.06 -6.91
C GLU A 49 -7.48 0.93 -7.15
N VAL A 50 -6.51 0.79 -6.26
CA VAL A 50 -5.52 -0.30 -6.31
C VAL A 50 -6.17 -1.63 -5.95
N ALA A 51 -6.98 -1.65 -4.89
CA ALA A 51 -7.71 -2.86 -4.52
C ALA A 51 -8.63 -3.33 -5.66
N ARG A 52 -9.37 -2.44 -6.31
CA ARG A 52 -10.21 -2.79 -7.47
C ARG A 52 -9.39 -3.25 -8.67
N ALA A 53 -8.26 -2.62 -8.94
CA ALA A 53 -7.39 -3.02 -10.03
C ALA A 53 -6.85 -4.45 -9.84
N VAL A 54 -6.60 -4.83 -8.60
CA VAL A 54 -6.08 -6.17 -8.25
C VAL A 54 -7.22 -7.20 -8.14
N ALA A 55 -8.39 -6.82 -7.62
CA ALA A 55 -9.58 -7.67 -7.56
C ALA A 55 -10.14 -8.02 -8.95
N GLY A 56 -9.88 -7.18 -9.97
CA GLY A 56 -10.30 -7.45 -11.34
C GLY A 56 -11.83 -7.43 -11.50
N THR A 57 -12.39 -8.48 -12.09
CA THR A 57 -13.82 -8.62 -12.41
C THR A 57 -14.71 -8.81 -11.18
N ASP A 58 -14.16 -9.27 -10.06
CA ASP A 58 -14.91 -9.58 -8.86
C ASP A 58 -15.04 -8.34 -7.96
N SER A 59 -16.20 -7.71 -8.09
CA SER A 59 -16.54 -6.45 -7.43
C SER A 59 -16.83 -6.58 -5.93
N GLU A 60 -16.73 -7.78 -5.35
CA GLU A 60 -16.86 -7.98 -3.89
C GLU A 60 -15.51 -8.23 -3.21
N GLU A 61 -14.55 -8.88 -3.88
CA GLU A 61 -13.23 -9.21 -3.32
C GLU A 61 -12.39 -7.97 -2.97
N TRP A 62 -12.60 -6.83 -3.65
CA TRP A 62 -11.83 -5.60 -3.35
C TRP A 62 -12.01 -5.13 -1.90
N ARG A 63 -13.13 -5.46 -1.24
CA ARG A 63 -13.34 -5.16 0.19
C ARG A 63 -12.40 -5.96 1.07
N GLU A 64 -12.15 -7.22 0.73
CA GLU A 64 -11.20 -8.09 1.43
C GLU A 64 -9.75 -7.68 1.12
N LEU A 65 -9.50 -7.15 -0.10
CA LEU A 65 -8.21 -6.58 -0.49
C LEU A 65 -7.88 -5.24 0.17
N MET A 66 -8.83 -4.61 0.87
CA MET A 66 -8.57 -3.35 1.57
C MET A 66 -7.50 -3.47 2.65
N GLU A 67 -7.55 -4.54 3.46
CA GLU A 67 -6.55 -4.74 4.50
C GLU A 67 -5.16 -5.03 3.90
N PRO A 68 -5.00 -5.97 2.94
CA PRO A 68 -3.76 -6.14 2.19
C PRO A 68 -3.24 -4.85 1.53
N THR A 69 -4.12 -4.03 0.96
CA THR A 69 -3.74 -2.74 0.36
C THR A 69 -3.22 -1.74 1.39
N ARG A 70 -3.85 -1.69 2.57
CA ARG A 70 -3.33 -0.87 3.69
C ARG A 70 -1.97 -1.38 4.16
N GLN A 71 -1.77 -2.70 4.22
CA GLN A 71 -0.47 -3.30 4.58
C GLN A 71 0.61 -2.96 3.55
N ALA A 72 0.32 -3.07 2.25
CA ALA A 72 1.24 -2.64 1.20
C ALA A 72 1.57 -1.14 1.28
N GLY A 73 0.56 -0.29 1.49
CA GLY A 73 0.75 1.13 1.72
C GLY A 73 1.66 1.43 2.92
N ARG A 74 1.45 0.74 4.05
CA ARG A 74 2.32 0.82 5.24
C ARG A 74 3.78 0.49 4.90
N ARG A 75 4.01 -0.58 4.11
CA ARG A 75 5.37 -0.98 3.71
C ARG A 75 6.04 0.09 2.85
N LEU A 76 5.32 0.69 1.89
CA LEU A 76 5.85 1.77 1.06
C LEU A 76 6.12 3.05 1.85
N VAL A 77 5.29 3.38 2.84
CA VAL A 77 5.54 4.51 3.76
C VAL A 77 6.78 4.27 4.61
N ALA A 78 6.89 3.07 5.19
CA ALA A 78 8.08 2.69 5.95
C ALA A 78 9.36 2.65 5.09
N ALA A 79 9.22 2.41 3.78
CA ALA A 79 10.31 2.47 2.80
C ALA A 79 10.70 3.90 2.39
N GLY A 80 9.94 4.91 2.79
CA GLY A 80 10.10 6.29 2.31
C GLY A 80 9.72 6.49 0.84
N VAL A 81 8.93 5.57 0.26
CA VAL A 81 8.49 5.65 -1.15
C VAL A 81 7.15 6.38 -1.27
N ALA A 82 6.29 6.25 -0.25
CA ALA A 82 4.96 6.85 -0.22
C ALA A 82 4.70 7.59 1.10
N GLU A 83 3.72 8.50 1.08
CA GLU A 83 3.16 9.12 2.27
C GLU A 83 1.65 8.90 2.27
N ILE A 84 1.08 8.61 3.42
CA ILE A 84 -0.37 8.47 3.57
C ILE A 84 -0.90 9.72 4.26
N THR A 85 -1.92 10.31 3.66
CA THR A 85 -2.56 11.54 4.11
C THR A 85 -4.04 11.32 4.35
N GLN A 86 -4.56 11.97 5.38
CA GLN A 86 -5.99 11.99 5.69
C GLN A 86 -6.37 13.43 5.99
N ARG A 87 -7.38 13.95 5.28
CA ARG A 87 -7.80 15.37 5.37
C ARG A 87 -6.63 16.35 5.15
N GLY A 88 -5.69 16.00 4.26
CA GLY A 88 -4.53 16.82 3.92
C GLY A 88 -3.35 16.74 4.90
N GLN A 89 -3.48 16.00 6.01
CA GLN A 89 -2.40 15.79 6.98
C GLN A 89 -1.75 14.42 6.76
N VAL A 90 -0.42 14.33 6.89
CA VAL A 90 0.28 13.03 6.87
C VAL A 90 -0.13 12.27 8.14
N VAL A 91 -0.69 11.07 7.96
CA VAL A 91 -1.15 10.23 9.05
C VAL A 91 -0.53 8.85 8.96
N ASP A 92 -0.36 8.21 10.12
CA ASP A 92 0.11 6.85 10.17
C ASP A 92 -0.99 5.89 9.65
N PRO A 93 -0.74 5.13 8.58
CA PRO A 93 -1.71 4.18 8.03
C PRO A 93 -2.05 3.01 8.96
N SER A 94 -1.27 2.76 10.01
CA SER A 94 -1.53 1.78 11.07
C SER A 94 -2.66 2.20 12.01
N THR A 95 -2.81 3.50 12.23
CA THR A 95 -3.82 4.07 13.13
C THR A 95 -4.95 4.76 12.38
N ALA A 96 -4.73 5.16 11.12
CA ALA A 96 -5.71 5.84 10.29
C ALA A 96 -6.90 4.94 9.94
N ARG A 97 -8.07 5.31 10.49
CA ARG A 97 -9.37 4.69 10.18
C ARG A 97 -10.16 5.58 9.22
N GLY A 98 -10.76 4.94 8.21
CA GLY A 98 -11.59 5.62 7.21
C GLY A 98 -10.85 5.96 5.91
N PRO A 99 -11.36 6.94 5.14
CA PRO A 99 -10.81 7.31 3.84
C PRO A 99 -9.42 7.93 4.00
N ILE A 100 -8.43 7.26 3.40
CA ILE A 100 -7.04 7.71 3.34
C ILE A 100 -6.65 7.95 1.89
N ARG A 101 -5.66 8.80 1.67
CA ARG A 101 -5.07 9.08 0.36
C ARG A 101 -3.58 8.80 0.40
N ILE A 102 -3.07 8.11 -0.60
CA ILE A 102 -1.66 7.75 -0.70
C ILE A 102 -1.03 8.68 -1.73
N ARG A 103 0.07 9.35 -1.41
CA ARG A 103 0.85 10.13 -2.37
C ARG A 103 2.28 9.61 -2.41
N ARG A 104 3.00 9.95 -3.47
CA ARG A 104 4.44 9.66 -3.54
C ARG A 104 5.19 10.55 -2.54
N ALA A 105 6.12 9.96 -1.79
CA ALA A 105 7.02 10.72 -0.94
C ALA A 105 7.95 11.57 -1.83
N ARG A 106 8.14 12.84 -1.46
CA ARG A 106 9.05 13.75 -2.17
C ARG A 106 10.51 13.50 -1.80
#